data_AF-A0A9E0VSQ8-F1
#
_entry.id   AF-A0A9E0VSQ8-F1
#
_cell.length_a   1.000
_cell.length_b   1.000
_cell.length_c   1.000
_cell.angle_alpha   90.00
_cell.angle_beta   90.00
_cell.angle_gamma   90.00
#
_symmetry.space_group_name_H-M   'P 1'
#
loop_
_entity.id
_entity.type
_entity.pdbx_description
1 polymer ?
#
loop_
_entity_poly.entity_id
_entity_poly.type
_entity_poly.pdbx_seq_one_letter_code
_entity_poly.pdbx_strand_id
1 'polypeptide(L)'
;MIALLLTLAALSIWLYQDAQRRQMRTPLAWVGLLLLLGPLALAVYWTRRPLFSGEYRAGGRVWIMLRVFLLGITAWALLFIAVLMVWLSAFLPMPLIVALLMGLGFFVGGSWLFIVAAVLLLAWVLRDPRSLEVGPTHQALVGVELPVWGDRLLKVIFFAGILGVFVLTEPAHPDWVEHIDWQSQSTMRL
;
A
#
# COMPACT_ATOMS: atom_id res chain seq x y z
N MET A 1 -7.22 13.70 0.35
CA MET A 1 -7.31 13.04 1.68
C MET A 1 -8.36 11.93 1.73
N ILE A 2 -9.54 12.12 1.12
CA ILE A 2 -10.63 11.12 1.06
C ILE A 2 -10.17 9.80 0.42
N ALA A 3 -9.42 9.85 -0.70
CA ALA A 3 -8.94 8.64 -1.38
C ALA A 3 -8.07 7.74 -0.47
N LEU A 4 -7.22 8.33 0.38
CA LEU A 4 -6.42 7.57 1.36
C LEU A 4 -7.32 6.86 2.37
N LEU A 5 -8.32 7.57 2.89
CA LEU A 5 -9.27 7.03 3.86
C LEU A 5 -10.11 5.89 3.25
N LEU A 6 -10.57 6.05 2.02
CA LEU A 6 -11.31 5.00 1.30
C LEU A 6 -10.42 3.77 1.03
N THR A 7 -9.16 3.98 0.64
CA THR A 7 -8.20 2.89 0.44
C THR A 7 -7.96 2.14 1.75
N LEU A 8 -7.73 2.87 2.84
CA LEU A 8 -7.50 2.29 4.16
C LEU A 8 -8.75 1.57 4.70
N ALA A 9 -9.94 2.13 4.47
CA ALA A 9 -11.20 1.49 4.82
C ALA A 9 -11.41 0.19 4.03
N ALA A 10 -11.17 0.20 2.73
CA ALA A 10 -11.27 -1.00 1.88
C ALA A 10 -10.27 -2.09 2.32
N LEU A 11 -9.02 -1.70 2.63
CA LEU A 11 -8.02 -2.62 3.19
C LEU A 11 -8.43 -3.18 4.55
N SER A 12 -9.02 -2.36 5.40
CA SER A 12 -9.50 -2.77 6.73
C SER A 12 -10.64 -3.77 6.62
N ILE A 13 -11.61 -3.51 5.73
CA ILE A 13 -12.72 -4.42 5.44
C ILE A 13 -12.18 -5.74 4.88
N TRP A 14 -11.28 -5.68 3.91
CA TRP A 14 -10.65 -6.87 3.33
C TRP A 14 -9.91 -7.68 4.39
N LEU A 15 -9.08 -7.06 5.21
CA LEU A 15 -8.27 -7.73 6.23
C LEU A 15 -9.15 -8.37 7.31
N TYR A 16 -10.21 -7.67 7.74
CA TYR A 16 -11.18 -8.20 8.67
C TYR A 16 -11.87 -9.44 8.10
N GLN A 17 -12.38 -9.35 6.86
CA GLN A 17 -13.07 -10.47 6.20
C GLN A 17 -12.13 -11.66 5.95
N ASP A 18 -10.88 -11.43 5.53
CA ASP A 18 -9.90 -12.51 5.32
C ASP A 18 -9.53 -13.17 6.65
N ALA A 19 -9.27 -12.39 7.70
CA ALA A 19 -8.98 -12.92 9.04
C ALA A 19 -10.15 -13.73 9.62
N GLN A 20 -11.40 -13.28 9.39
CA GLN A 20 -12.60 -13.99 9.80
C GLN A 20 -12.77 -15.30 9.02
N ARG A 21 -12.62 -15.29 7.69
CA ARG A 21 -12.70 -16.49 6.85
C ARG A 21 -11.63 -17.53 7.22
N ARG A 22 -10.43 -17.05 7.59
CA ARG A 22 -9.33 -17.90 8.06
C ARG A 22 -9.43 -18.31 9.53
N GLN A 23 -10.57 -18.01 10.19
CA GLN A 23 -10.88 -18.40 11.58
C GLN A 23 -9.82 -17.94 12.59
N MET A 24 -9.27 -16.74 12.39
CA MET A 24 -8.34 -16.16 13.36
C MET A 24 -9.09 -15.67 14.59
N ARG A 25 -8.52 -15.87 15.78
CA ARG A 25 -9.17 -15.56 17.08
C ARG A 25 -9.65 -14.11 17.21
N THR A 26 -8.88 -13.15 16.71
CA THR A 26 -9.15 -11.72 16.88
C THR A 26 -9.01 -10.95 15.56
N PRO A 27 -10.00 -11.00 14.64
CA PRO A 27 -9.94 -10.30 13.36
C PRO A 27 -9.78 -8.78 13.49
N LEU A 28 -10.45 -8.16 14.46
CA LEU A 28 -10.36 -6.72 14.73
C LEU A 28 -8.95 -6.27 15.16
N ALA A 29 -8.20 -7.12 15.85
CA ALA A 29 -6.83 -6.79 16.27
C ALA A 29 -5.91 -6.58 15.05
N TRP A 30 -6.14 -7.31 13.96
CA TRP A 30 -5.39 -7.15 12.72
C TRP A 30 -5.70 -5.82 12.01
N VAL A 31 -6.96 -5.39 12.06
CA VAL A 31 -7.35 -4.06 11.58
C VAL A 31 -6.67 -2.97 12.42
N GLY A 32 -6.70 -3.09 13.75
CA GLY A 32 -6.00 -2.16 14.64
C GLY A 32 -4.50 -2.09 14.34
N LEU A 33 -3.85 -3.24 14.14
CA LEU A 33 -2.43 -3.30 13.75
C LEU A 33 -2.19 -2.64 12.38
N LEU A 34 -3.07 -2.83 11.40
CA LEU A 34 -2.97 -2.17 10.10
C LEU A 34 -3.01 -0.65 10.23
N LEU A 35 -3.89 -0.10 11.06
CA LEU A 35 -3.98 1.33 11.27
C LEU A 35 -2.73 1.91 11.95
N LEU A 36 -2.12 1.15 12.88
CA LEU A 36 -0.96 1.59 13.65
C LEU A 36 0.38 1.40 12.92
N LEU A 37 0.54 0.29 12.21
CA LEU A 37 1.82 -0.15 11.64
C LEU A 37 1.81 -0.24 10.10
N GLY A 38 0.66 -0.05 9.47
CA GLY A 38 0.50 -0.05 8.01
C GLY A 38 1.04 -1.33 7.36
N PRO A 39 1.99 -1.21 6.40
CA PRO A 39 2.49 -2.36 5.64
C PRO A 39 3.21 -3.40 6.51
N LEU A 40 3.75 -3.02 7.67
CA LEU A 40 4.38 -3.98 8.58
C LEU A 40 3.32 -4.93 9.18
N ALA A 41 2.13 -4.44 9.49
CA ALA A 41 1.04 -5.30 9.96
C ALA A 41 0.61 -6.32 8.90
N LEU A 42 0.52 -5.90 7.63
CA LEU A 42 0.23 -6.82 6.51
C LEU A 42 1.31 -7.89 6.36
N ALA A 43 2.58 -7.51 6.49
CA ALA A 43 3.68 -8.46 6.44
C ALA A 43 3.59 -9.50 7.57
N VAL A 44 3.35 -9.07 8.80
CA VAL A 44 3.18 -9.97 9.94
C VAL A 44 1.94 -10.84 9.76
N TYR A 45 0.82 -10.27 9.30
CA TYR A 45 -0.40 -11.01 8.99
C TYR A 45 -0.13 -12.15 8.02
N TRP A 46 0.58 -11.87 6.93
CA TRP A 46 0.87 -12.87 5.89
C TRP A 46 1.74 -14.04 6.36
N THR A 47 2.53 -13.84 7.41
CA THR A 47 3.33 -14.91 8.02
C THR A 47 2.55 -15.76 9.01
N ARG A 48 1.44 -15.25 9.55
CA ARG A 48 0.67 -15.91 10.61
C ARG A 48 -0.69 -16.40 10.16
N ARG A 49 -1.22 -15.92 9.03
CA ARG A 49 -2.51 -16.33 8.52
C ARG A 49 -2.54 -17.84 8.26
N PRO A 50 -3.56 -18.57 8.74
CA PRO A 50 -3.78 -19.96 8.37
C PRO A 50 -3.94 -20.10 6.85
N LEU A 51 -3.44 -21.19 6.29
CA LEU A 51 -3.51 -21.49 4.86
C LEU A 51 -4.76 -22.33 4.56
N PHE A 52 -5.43 -22.02 3.45
CA PHE A 52 -6.51 -22.84 2.87
C PHE A 52 -5.94 -24.06 2.12
N SER A 53 -6.82 -25.01 1.77
CA SER A 53 -6.44 -26.13 0.90
C SER A 53 -5.88 -25.62 -0.45
N GLY A 54 -4.73 -26.14 -0.87
CA GLY A 54 -4.04 -25.73 -2.08
C GLY A 54 -3.16 -24.48 -1.95
N GLU A 55 -3.25 -23.74 -0.84
CA GLU A 55 -2.25 -22.72 -0.52
C GLU A 55 -0.98 -23.37 0.04
N TYR A 56 0.16 -22.81 -0.32
CA TYR A 56 1.44 -23.19 0.26
C TYR A 56 2.27 -21.95 0.55
N ARG A 57 3.19 -22.12 1.50
CA ARG A 57 4.08 -21.08 1.96
C ARG A 57 5.47 -21.69 2.11
N ALA A 58 6.42 -21.20 1.32
CA ALA A 58 7.78 -21.73 1.26
C ALA A 58 8.81 -20.64 1.59
N GLY A 59 9.93 -21.05 2.19
CA GLY A 59 11.09 -20.17 2.44
C GLY A 59 11.20 -19.63 3.87
N GLY A 60 10.35 -20.07 4.79
CA GLY A 60 10.36 -19.63 6.19
C GLY A 60 9.73 -18.26 6.41
N ARG A 61 9.40 -17.97 7.68
CA ARG A 61 8.64 -16.77 8.06
C ARG A 61 9.32 -15.45 7.69
N VAL A 62 10.65 -15.37 7.86
CA VAL A 62 11.43 -14.15 7.60
C VAL A 62 11.38 -13.77 6.12
N TRP A 63 11.60 -14.73 5.22
CA TRP A 63 11.51 -14.54 3.77
C TRP A 63 10.17 -13.94 3.34
N ILE A 64 9.07 -14.50 3.86
CA ILE A 64 7.72 -14.06 3.52
C ILE A 64 7.44 -12.68 4.08
N MET A 65 7.83 -12.44 5.33
CA MET A 65 7.66 -11.15 5.97
C MET A 65 8.32 -10.05 5.15
N LEU A 66 9.59 -10.23 4.78
CA LEU A 66 10.34 -9.24 4.02
C LEU A 66 9.77 -9.01 2.63
N ARG A 67 9.37 -10.08 1.91
CA ARG A 67 8.74 -9.95 0.59
C ARG A 67 7.42 -9.20 0.64
N VAL A 68 6.55 -9.54 1.59
CA VAL A 68 5.24 -8.91 1.72
C VAL A 68 5.39 -7.49 2.23
N PHE A 69 6.31 -7.25 3.17
CA PHE A 69 6.62 -5.90 3.64
C PHE A 69 7.11 -5.01 2.50
N LEU A 70 8.05 -5.48 1.68
CA LEU A 70 8.56 -4.74 0.52
C LEU A 70 7.45 -4.39 -0.47
N LEU A 71 6.55 -5.34 -0.77
CA LEU A 71 5.40 -5.07 -1.63
C LEU A 71 4.46 -4.04 -1.00
N GLY A 72 4.14 -4.19 0.28
CA GLY A 72 3.27 -3.29 1.02
C GLY A 72 3.82 -1.87 1.09
N ILE A 73 5.08 -1.71 1.51
CA ILE A 73 5.71 -0.39 1.65
C ILE A 73 5.88 0.30 0.29
N THR A 74 6.18 -0.44 -0.78
CA THR A 74 6.24 0.11 -2.14
C THR A 74 4.88 0.61 -2.59
N ALA A 75 3.82 -0.18 -2.38
CA ALA A 75 2.47 0.21 -2.76
C ALA A 75 1.96 1.42 -1.96
N TRP A 76 2.28 1.49 -0.67
CA TRP A 76 2.02 2.68 0.17
C TRP A 76 2.80 3.90 -0.34
N ALA A 77 4.10 3.76 -0.63
CA ALA A 77 4.93 4.85 -1.13
C ALA A 77 4.36 5.44 -2.43
N LEU A 78 3.92 4.59 -3.37
CA LEU A 78 3.27 5.05 -4.60
C LEU A 78 1.98 5.84 -4.33
N LEU A 79 1.15 5.38 -3.39
CA LEU A 79 -0.08 6.07 -3.00
C LEU A 79 0.22 7.45 -2.36
N PHE A 80 1.23 7.52 -1.48
CA PHE A 80 1.67 8.78 -0.86
C PHE A 80 2.27 9.74 -1.88
N ILE A 81 3.08 9.25 -2.82
CA ILE A 81 3.61 10.06 -3.92
C ILE A 81 2.46 10.63 -4.75
N ALA A 82 1.46 9.81 -5.11
CA ALA A 82 0.29 10.29 -5.86
C ALA A 82 -0.42 11.44 -5.13
N VAL A 83 -0.64 11.30 -3.82
CA VAL A 83 -1.28 12.37 -3.01
C VAL A 83 -0.42 13.61 -2.95
N LEU A 84 0.90 13.46 -2.77
CA LEU A 84 1.83 14.57 -2.76
C LEU A 84 1.80 15.33 -4.10
N MET A 85 1.73 14.62 -5.23
CA MET A 85 1.69 15.25 -6.55
C MET A 85 0.40 16.05 -6.77
N VAL A 86 -0.75 15.52 -6.35
CA VAL A 86 -2.01 16.28 -6.40
C VAL A 86 -1.98 17.48 -5.47
N TRP A 87 -1.38 17.36 -4.30
CA TRP A 87 -1.23 18.51 -3.40
C TRP A 87 -0.30 19.57 -4.00
N LEU A 88 0.83 19.18 -4.59
CA LEU A 88 1.76 20.11 -5.26
C LEU A 88 1.13 20.81 -6.47
N SER A 89 0.12 20.20 -7.11
CA SER A 89 -0.58 20.84 -8.23
C SER A 89 -1.40 22.06 -7.84
N ALA A 90 -1.65 22.28 -6.55
CA ALA A 90 -2.25 23.52 -6.07
C ALA A 90 -1.28 24.71 -6.13
N PHE A 91 0.03 24.46 -6.25
CA PHE A 91 1.08 25.47 -6.11
C PHE A 91 1.95 25.63 -7.35
N LEU A 92 2.12 24.56 -8.12
CA LEU A 92 3.09 24.51 -9.21
C LEU A 92 2.40 24.37 -10.57
N PRO A 93 2.95 24.98 -11.63
CA PRO A 93 2.42 24.79 -12.97
C PRO A 93 2.71 23.37 -13.46
N MET A 94 1.81 22.83 -14.30
CA MET A 94 1.86 21.45 -14.78
C MET A 94 3.23 20.99 -15.32
N PRO A 95 3.99 21.78 -16.12
CA PRO A 95 5.29 21.35 -16.61
C PRO A 95 6.30 21.06 -15.49
N LEU A 96 6.25 21.83 -14.39
CA LEU A 96 7.15 21.64 -13.26
C LEU A 96 6.76 20.39 -12.45
N ILE A 97 5.45 20.10 -12.32
CA ILE A 97 4.97 18.86 -11.69
C ILE A 97 5.43 17.64 -12.49
N VAL A 98 5.30 17.68 -13.82
CA VAL A 98 5.74 16.59 -14.69
C VAL A 98 7.26 16.40 -14.56
N ALA A 99 8.03 17.50 -14.58
CA ALA A 99 9.48 17.44 -14.38
C ALA A 99 9.86 16.87 -13.01
N LEU A 100 9.17 17.28 -11.95
CA LEU A 100 9.35 16.73 -10.59
C LEU A 100 8.99 15.25 -10.54
N LEU A 101 7.91 14.83 -11.17
CA LEU A 101 7.49 13.43 -11.19
C LEU A 101 8.49 12.55 -11.94
N MET A 102 9.03 13.04 -13.06
CA MET A 102 10.11 12.37 -13.78
C MET A 102 11.42 12.35 -12.97
N GLY A 103 11.81 13.47 -12.38
CA GLY A 103 13.04 13.58 -11.59
C GLY A 103 12.99 12.72 -10.32
N LEU A 104 11.90 12.81 -9.56
CA LEU A 104 11.62 11.97 -8.39
C LEU A 104 11.51 10.50 -8.81
N GLY A 105 10.82 10.20 -9.91
CA GLY A 105 10.72 8.85 -10.46
C GLY A 105 12.08 8.24 -10.78
N PHE A 106 13.00 9.03 -11.35
CA PHE A 106 14.35 8.56 -11.68
C PHE A 106 15.22 8.41 -10.42
N PHE A 107 15.28 9.42 -9.56
CA PHE A 107 16.12 9.40 -8.35
C PHE A 107 15.58 8.44 -7.28
N VAL A 108 14.30 8.56 -6.94
CA VAL A 108 13.65 7.70 -5.95
C VAL A 108 13.45 6.32 -6.54
N GLY A 109 12.99 6.17 -7.79
CA GLY A 109 12.84 4.83 -8.39
C GLY A 109 14.18 4.10 -8.54
N GLY A 110 15.23 4.80 -8.99
CA GLY A 110 16.58 4.24 -9.09
C GLY A 110 17.15 3.84 -7.73
N SER A 111 17.10 4.73 -6.73
CA SER A 111 17.55 4.40 -5.37
C SER A 111 16.68 3.31 -4.70
N TRP A 112 15.38 3.31 -4.96
CA TRP A 112 14.44 2.30 -4.46
C TRP A 112 14.74 0.92 -5.01
N LEU A 113 15.16 0.81 -6.27
CA LEU A 113 15.63 -0.46 -6.83
C LEU A 113 16.77 -1.06 -6.02
N PHE A 114 17.76 -0.24 -5.60
CA PHE A 114 18.85 -0.72 -4.74
C PHE A 114 18.36 -1.15 -3.36
N ILE A 115 17.42 -0.40 -2.76
CA ILE A 115 16.82 -0.77 -1.47
C ILE A 115 16.08 -2.11 -1.59
N VAL A 116 15.24 -2.27 -2.63
CA VAL A 116 14.50 -3.50 -2.89
C VAL A 116 15.47 -4.66 -3.13
N ALA A 117 16.51 -4.46 -3.94
CA ALA A 117 17.52 -5.48 -4.21
C ALA A 117 18.26 -5.90 -2.94
N ALA A 118 18.69 -4.94 -2.11
CA ALA A 118 19.38 -5.20 -0.85
C ALA A 118 18.50 -5.97 0.14
N VAL A 119 17.23 -5.58 0.29
CA VAL A 119 16.30 -6.26 1.20
C VAL A 119 15.93 -7.64 0.67
N LEU A 120 15.74 -7.82 -0.64
CA LEU A 120 15.51 -9.14 -1.23
C LEU A 120 16.74 -10.04 -1.13
N LEU A 121 17.95 -9.50 -1.29
CA LEU A 121 19.19 -10.22 -1.06
C LEU A 121 19.28 -10.68 0.40
N LEU A 122 19.04 -9.78 1.35
CA LEU A 122 18.98 -10.12 2.77
C LEU A 122 17.91 -11.18 3.06
N ALA A 123 16.72 -11.02 2.48
CA ALA A 123 15.63 -11.99 2.62
C ALA A 123 16.02 -13.37 2.06
N TRP A 124 16.73 -13.39 0.93
CA TRP A 124 17.19 -14.61 0.28
C TRP A 124 18.27 -15.31 1.11
N VAL A 125 19.22 -14.57 1.70
CA VAL A 125 20.23 -15.10 2.62
C VAL A 125 19.57 -15.70 3.86
N LEU A 126 18.52 -15.07 4.39
CA LEU A 126 17.77 -15.53 5.56
C LEU A 126 16.69 -16.57 5.24
N ARG A 127 16.58 -17.01 3.98
CA ARG A 127 15.56 -17.97 3.54
C ARG A 127 15.85 -19.34 4.12
N ASP A 128 14.84 -19.98 4.70
CA ASP A 128 14.90 -21.39 5.08
C ASP A 128 14.34 -22.27 3.94
N PRO A 129 15.19 -23.00 3.19
CA PRO A 129 14.74 -23.81 2.08
C PRO A 129 13.98 -25.07 2.50
N ARG A 130 14.09 -25.50 3.77
CA ARG A 130 13.40 -26.70 4.29
C ARG A 130 12.00 -26.38 4.80
N SER A 131 11.71 -25.12 5.10
CA SER A 131 10.40 -24.68 5.55
C SER A 131 9.41 -24.67 4.38
N LEU A 132 8.49 -25.64 4.41
CA LEU A 132 7.32 -25.72 3.54
C LEU A 132 6.07 -25.96 4.41
N GLU A 133 5.21 -24.95 4.48
CA GLU A 133 3.88 -25.05 5.08
C GLU A 133 2.86 -25.26 3.95
N VAL A 134 2.11 -26.35 3.98
CA VAL A 134 1.05 -26.66 3.00
C VAL A 134 -0.29 -26.65 3.74
N GLY A 135 -1.28 -25.95 3.19
CA GLY A 135 -2.61 -25.90 3.75
C GLY A 135 -3.44 -27.18 3.51
N PRO A 136 -4.49 -27.43 4.30
CA PRO A 136 -5.01 -26.56 5.35
C PRO A 136 -4.20 -26.63 6.65
N THR A 137 -3.76 -25.48 7.18
CA THR A 137 -2.99 -25.42 8.45
C THR A 137 -3.87 -25.24 9.68
N HIS A 138 -5.19 -25.14 9.49
CA HIS A 138 -6.16 -25.03 10.57
C HIS A 138 -7.34 -25.96 10.31
N GLN A 139 -7.81 -26.65 11.35
CA GLN A 139 -8.82 -27.71 11.23
C GLN A 139 -10.14 -27.20 10.62
N ALA A 140 -10.55 -25.99 10.97
CA ALA A 140 -11.77 -25.38 10.44
C ALA A 140 -11.71 -25.04 8.94
N LEU A 141 -10.52 -25.14 8.31
CA LEU A 141 -10.32 -24.87 6.89
C LEU A 141 -10.26 -26.14 6.04
N VAL A 142 -10.38 -27.32 6.66
CA VAL A 142 -10.41 -28.59 5.94
C VAL A 142 -11.69 -28.66 5.10
N GLY A 143 -11.54 -28.84 3.78
CA GLY A 143 -12.66 -28.89 2.84
C GLY A 143 -13.25 -27.54 2.46
N VAL A 144 -12.72 -26.42 2.99
CA VAL A 144 -13.14 -25.07 2.60
C VAL A 144 -12.38 -24.65 1.34
N GLU A 145 -13.11 -24.29 0.29
CA GLU A 145 -12.54 -23.81 -0.96
C GLU A 145 -11.88 -22.43 -0.81
N LEU A 146 -10.84 -22.19 -1.60
CA LEU A 146 -10.15 -20.91 -1.65
C LEU A 146 -11.11 -19.82 -2.18
N PRO A 147 -11.24 -18.66 -1.51
CA PRO A 147 -12.01 -17.56 -2.04
C PRO A 147 -11.39 -17.05 -3.36
N VAL A 148 -12.18 -17.07 -4.45
CA VAL A 148 -11.77 -16.70 -5.83
C VAL A 148 -11.06 -15.34 -5.90
N TRP A 149 -11.53 -14.37 -5.11
CA TRP A 149 -11.05 -12.99 -5.12
C TRP A 149 -10.11 -12.64 -3.95
N GLY A 150 -9.77 -13.57 -3.06
CA GLY A 150 -9.07 -13.30 -1.79
C GLY A 150 -7.89 -12.34 -1.92
N ASP A 151 -6.73 -12.83 -2.37
CA ASP A 151 -5.52 -12.00 -2.51
C ASP A 151 -5.58 -11.04 -3.71
N ARG A 152 -6.42 -11.35 -4.73
CA ARG A 152 -6.56 -10.51 -5.93
C ARG A 152 -7.19 -9.15 -5.62
N LEU A 153 -8.07 -9.09 -4.61
CA LEU A 153 -8.69 -7.85 -4.17
C LEU A 153 -7.68 -6.80 -3.70
N LEU A 154 -6.55 -7.20 -3.12
CA LEU A 154 -5.52 -6.23 -2.72
C LEU A 154 -5.03 -5.39 -3.89
N LYS A 155 -4.75 -6.03 -5.03
CA LYS A 155 -4.31 -5.32 -6.24
C LYS A 155 -5.37 -4.32 -6.71
N VAL A 156 -6.63 -4.73 -6.65
CA VAL A 156 -7.77 -3.86 -7.02
C VAL A 156 -7.89 -2.69 -6.05
N ILE A 157 -7.81 -2.93 -4.73
CA ILE A 157 -7.93 -1.88 -3.70
C ILE A 157 -6.83 -0.83 -3.87
N PHE A 158 -5.58 -1.27 -4.05
CA PHE A 158 -4.47 -0.34 -4.26
C PHE A 158 -4.57 0.43 -5.56
N PHE A 159 -4.90 -0.25 -6.66
CA PHE A 159 -5.04 0.40 -7.95
C PHE A 159 -6.19 1.41 -7.94
N ALA A 160 -7.34 1.03 -7.38
CA ALA A 160 -8.48 1.92 -7.17
C ALA A 160 -8.13 3.07 -6.22
N GLY A 161 -7.30 2.83 -5.20
CA GLY A 161 -6.80 3.86 -4.30
C GLY A 161 -5.96 4.90 -5.03
N ILE A 162 -5.00 4.47 -5.83
CA ILE A 162 -4.15 5.36 -6.64
C ILE A 162 -5.02 6.16 -7.62
N LEU A 163 -5.92 5.51 -8.37
CA LEU A 163 -6.84 6.22 -9.27
C LEU A 163 -7.75 7.19 -8.52
N GLY A 164 -8.27 6.77 -7.37
CA GLY A 164 -9.12 7.57 -6.50
C GLY A 164 -8.43 8.83 -6.01
N VAL A 165 -7.09 8.82 -5.85
CA VAL A 165 -6.34 10.05 -5.52
C VAL A 165 -6.51 11.10 -6.62
N PHE A 166 -6.36 10.73 -7.89
CA PHE A 166 -6.48 11.67 -9.01
C PHE A 166 -7.92 12.13 -9.28
N VAL A 167 -8.92 11.32 -8.92
CA VAL A 167 -10.34 11.63 -9.16
C VAL A 167 -10.99 12.38 -7.99
N LEU A 168 -10.64 12.02 -6.75
CA LEU A 168 -11.34 12.46 -5.52
C LEU A 168 -10.52 13.43 -4.67
N THR A 169 -9.33 13.80 -5.10
CA THR A 169 -8.52 14.80 -4.39
C THR A 169 -8.44 16.04 -5.25
N GLU A 170 -9.15 17.08 -4.82
CA GLU A 170 -9.00 18.40 -5.40
C GLU A 170 -7.76 19.08 -4.81
N PRO A 171 -6.96 19.79 -5.62
CA PRO A 171 -5.90 20.64 -5.11
C PRO A 171 -6.53 21.79 -4.33
N ALA A 172 -6.35 21.80 -3.01
CA ALA A 172 -6.79 22.91 -2.18
C ALA A 172 -5.84 24.10 -2.39
N HIS A 173 -6.30 25.16 -3.06
CA HIS A 173 -5.60 26.43 -3.09
C HIS A 173 -5.77 27.11 -1.74
N PRO A 174 -4.69 27.42 -1.01
CA PRO A 174 -4.84 28.14 0.23
C PRO A 174 -5.15 29.62 -0.02
N ASP A 175 -6.06 30.18 0.78
CA ASP A 175 -6.65 31.51 0.62
C ASP A 175 -5.64 32.66 0.40
N TRP A 176 -4.42 32.52 0.92
CA TRP A 176 -3.36 33.52 0.76
C TRP A 176 -2.80 33.60 -0.67
N VAL A 177 -2.90 32.55 -1.48
CA VAL A 177 -2.49 32.57 -2.89
C VAL A 177 -3.45 33.45 -3.71
N GLU A 178 -4.75 33.34 -3.45
CA GLU A 178 -5.76 34.16 -4.12
C GLU A 178 -5.56 35.66 -3.85
N HIS A 179 -5.17 36.02 -2.62
CA HIS A 179 -4.88 37.42 -2.25
C HIS A 179 -3.69 38.01 -3.02
N ILE A 180 -2.64 37.21 -3.28
CA ILE A 180 -1.47 37.65 -4.05
C ILE A 180 -1.85 37.87 -5.52
N ASP A 181 -2.63 36.95 -6.10
CA ASP A 181 -3.08 37.07 -7.48
C ASP A 181 -3.95 38.33 -7.69
N TRP A 182 -4.87 38.63 -6.77
CA TRP A 182 -5.67 39.86 -6.80
C TRP A 182 -4.84 41.15 -6.70
N GLN A 183 -3.81 41.17 -5.83
CA GLN A 183 -2.92 42.32 -5.71
C GLN A 183 -2.06 42.52 -6.97
N SER A 184 -1.60 41.44 -7.60
CA SER A 184 -0.80 41.52 -8.83
C SER A 184 -1.62 42.01 -10.04
N GLN A 185 -2.88 41.56 -10.15
CA GLN A 185 -3.76 41.98 -11.25
C GLN A 185 -4.23 43.42 -11.12
N SER A 186 -4.43 43.91 -9.89
CA SER A 186 -4.81 45.31 -9.65
C SER A 186 -3.66 46.28 -9.89
N THR A 187 -2.41 45.88 -9.64
CA THR A 187 -1.22 46.71 -9.90
C THR A 187 -0.83 46.77 -11.38
N MET A 188 -1.19 45.78 -12.20
CA MET A 188 -0.97 45.84 -13.67
C MET A 188 -2.03 46.67 -14.44
N ARG A 189 -3.12 47.09 -13.78
CA ARG A 189 -4.21 47.85 -14.40
C ARG A 189 -4.15 49.37 -14.13
N LEU A 190 -3.06 49.86 -13.55
CA LEU A 190 -2.75 51.28 -13.34
C LEU A 190 -1.58 51.69 -14.24
#